data_AF-A0A2T9XRZ5-F1
#
_entry.id   AF-A0A2T9XRZ5-F1
#
_cell.length_a   1.000
_cell.length_b   1.000
_cell.length_c   1.000
_cell.angle_alpha   90.00
_cell.angle_beta   90.00
_cell.angle_gamma   90.00
#
_symmetry.space_group_name_H-M   'P 1'
#
loop_
_entity.id
_entity.type
_entity.pdbx_description
1 polymer ?
#
loop_
_entity_poly.entity_id
_entity_poly.type
_entity_poly.pdbx_seq_one_letter_code
_entity_poly.pdbx_strand_id
1 'polypeptide(L)'
;MWRAAPSRGAAVGPGPYAGSMRARRVVVGVVVLGVLAVGVVVGDRAAASAAERRVVTEIEARMHVTGTPQVDVGGFPFLTQLVARSIDRTTVHVDAVTFDGVEVTDVDLDLHGVSVATPVVADRLVVTGTLSPATLTRLAADSSGLAIELGVDGGTLTASMTFLGVPVVALLAPRVEAGVIRVDVTTVRLGSLDVAVDDLPGALADGLRGLQIPVDGLPDGVQLTAVAVVPGGARITAVGTHVPLTSLR
;
A
#
# COMPACT_ATOMS: atom_id res chain seq x y z
N MET A 1 -17.68 104.78 8.97
CA MET A 1 -18.86 104.07 8.45
C MET A 1 -18.45 102.63 8.15
N TRP A 2 -19.02 101.66 8.91
CA TRP A 2 -19.13 100.19 8.63
C TRP A 2 -17.84 99.37 8.34
N ARG A 3 -17.55 98.17 8.89
CA ARG A 3 -18.05 97.26 9.96
C ARG A 3 -17.00 96.13 10.15
N ALA A 4 -16.97 95.61 11.38
CA ALA A 4 -16.87 94.20 11.81
C ALA A 4 -15.78 93.23 11.29
N ALA A 5 -15.06 92.65 12.26
CA ALA A 5 -14.30 91.38 12.19
C ALA A 5 -15.25 90.14 12.17
N PRO A 6 -14.81 88.86 12.31
CA PRO A 6 -13.50 88.18 12.17
C PRO A 6 -13.60 86.88 11.32
N SER A 7 -12.52 86.10 11.14
CA SER A 7 -12.60 84.61 11.18
C SER A 7 -11.23 83.92 11.11
N ARG A 8 -11.04 82.96 12.02
CA ARG A 8 -9.92 82.02 12.10
C ARG A 8 -9.98 81.05 10.91
N GLY A 9 -8.92 80.98 10.13
CA GLY A 9 -8.70 79.90 9.17
C GLY A 9 -8.20 78.65 9.88
N ALA A 10 -9.00 77.59 9.89
CA ALA A 10 -8.67 76.27 10.38
C ALA A 10 -7.91 75.44 9.32
N ALA A 11 -7.02 74.57 9.82
CA ALA A 11 -6.59 73.29 9.26
C ALA A 11 -6.07 73.24 7.81
N VAL A 12 -4.74 73.24 7.67
CA VAL A 12 -4.06 72.56 6.56
C VAL A 12 -3.84 71.11 6.99
N GLY A 13 -4.74 70.21 6.59
CA GLY A 13 -4.48 68.77 6.59
C GLY A 13 -3.91 68.36 5.23
N PRO A 14 -2.75 67.70 5.14
CA PRO A 14 -2.32 67.10 3.88
C PRO A 14 -3.23 65.91 3.57
N GLY A 15 -4.05 66.01 2.53
CA GLY A 15 -4.87 64.89 2.04
C GLY A 15 -3.98 63.76 1.50
N PRO A 16 -4.07 62.52 2.00
CA PRO A 16 -3.26 61.42 1.51
C PRO A 16 -3.99 60.71 0.37
N TYR A 17 -4.00 61.28 -0.83
CA TYR A 17 -4.60 60.62 -2.00
C TYR A 17 -3.71 60.67 -3.24
N ALA A 18 -2.46 60.23 -3.10
CA ALA A 18 -1.56 60.00 -4.23
C ALA A 18 -1.05 58.54 -4.31
N GLY A 19 -1.73 57.58 -3.66
CA GLY A 19 -1.32 56.16 -3.60
C GLY A 19 -2.29 55.12 -4.17
N SER A 20 -3.50 55.50 -4.60
CA SER A 20 -4.59 54.53 -4.86
C SER A 20 -4.44 53.74 -6.17
N MET A 21 -3.87 54.33 -7.23
CA MET A 21 -3.76 53.63 -8.52
C MET A 21 -2.64 52.59 -8.57
N ARG A 22 -1.51 52.82 -7.87
CA ARG A 22 -0.40 51.85 -7.80
C ARG A 22 -0.77 50.66 -6.92
N ALA A 23 -1.37 50.91 -5.76
CA ALA A 23 -1.88 49.86 -4.88
C ALA A 23 -2.95 48.99 -5.57
N ARG A 24 -3.91 49.61 -6.27
CA ARG A 24 -4.94 48.88 -7.02
C ARG A 24 -4.37 48.01 -8.15
N ARG A 25 -3.35 48.47 -8.88
CA ARG A 25 -2.68 47.67 -9.93
C ARG A 25 -1.90 46.49 -9.35
N VAL A 26 -1.22 46.68 -8.22
CA VAL A 26 -0.53 45.58 -7.52
C VAL A 26 -1.53 44.56 -6.99
N VAL A 27 -2.62 45.00 -6.37
CA VAL A 27 -3.68 44.11 -5.87
C VAL A 27 -4.32 43.31 -7.01
N VAL A 28 -4.64 43.95 -8.14
CA VAL A 28 -5.18 43.25 -9.32
C VAL A 28 -4.17 42.23 -9.87
N GLY A 29 -2.89 42.58 -9.96
CA GLY A 29 -1.84 41.65 -10.41
C GLY A 29 -1.69 40.42 -9.50
N VAL A 30 -1.71 40.62 -8.18
CA VAL A 30 -1.65 39.53 -7.19
C VAL A 30 -2.87 38.63 -7.28
N VAL A 31 -4.08 39.19 -7.43
CA VAL A 31 -5.32 38.42 -7.58
C VAL A 31 -5.30 37.60 -8.87
N VAL A 32 -4.87 38.19 -9.99
CA VAL A 32 -4.77 37.47 -11.28
C VAL A 32 -3.75 36.32 -11.19
N LEU A 33 -2.56 36.57 -10.61
CA LEU A 33 -1.56 35.53 -10.38
C LEU A 33 -2.09 34.43 -9.45
N GLY A 34 -2.83 34.80 -8.40
CA GLY A 34 -3.47 33.84 -7.50
C GLY A 34 -4.50 32.97 -8.22
N VAL A 35 -5.36 33.56 -9.05
CA VAL A 35 -6.36 32.80 -9.85
C VAL A 35 -5.68 31.88 -10.86
N LEU A 36 -4.62 32.33 -11.53
CA LEU A 36 -3.85 31.50 -12.45
C LEU A 36 -3.15 30.36 -11.72
N ALA A 37 -2.56 30.62 -10.55
CA ALA A 37 -1.94 29.59 -9.72
C ALA A 37 -2.96 28.54 -9.26
N VAL A 38 -4.15 28.98 -8.81
CA VAL A 38 -5.26 28.08 -8.47
C VAL A 38 -5.71 27.27 -9.70
N GLY A 39 -5.83 27.90 -10.87
CA GLY A 39 -6.19 27.21 -12.11
C GLY A 39 -5.19 26.12 -12.50
N VAL A 40 -3.88 26.39 -12.35
CA VAL A 40 -2.83 25.39 -12.57
C VAL A 40 -2.95 24.24 -11.57
N VAL A 41 -3.17 24.52 -10.29
CA VAL A 41 -3.37 23.48 -9.26
C VAL A 41 -4.59 22.59 -9.58
N VAL A 42 -5.71 23.20 -9.98
CA VAL A 42 -6.93 22.46 -10.34
C VAL A 42 -6.71 21.60 -11.59
N GLY A 43 -6.07 22.17 -12.63
CA GLY A 43 -5.75 21.43 -13.84
C GLY A 43 -4.80 20.26 -13.59
N ASP A 44 -3.79 20.45 -12.75
CA ASP A 44 -2.85 19.42 -12.32
C ASP A 44 -3.56 18.25 -11.62
N ARG A 45 -4.47 18.55 -10.68
CA ARG A 45 -5.27 17.54 -9.97
C ARG A 45 -6.26 16.83 -10.87
N ALA A 46 -6.87 17.54 -11.82
CA ALA A 46 -7.75 16.92 -12.80
C ALA A 46 -6.97 15.90 -13.67
N ALA A 47 -5.75 16.24 -14.09
CA ALA A 47 -4.87 15.36 -14.85
C ALA A 47 -4.45 14.12 -14.04
N ALA A 48 -4.06 14.29 -12.77
CA ALA A 48 -3.76 13.17 -11.87
C ALA A 48 -4.96 12.22 -11.75
N SER A 49 -6.17 12.76 -11.51
CA SER A 49 -7.39 11.94 -11.40
C SER A 49 -7.72 11.16 -12.69
N ALA A 50 -7.37 11.72 -13.86
CA ALA A 50 -7.57 11.04 -15.13
C ALA A 50 -6.57 9.89 -15.31
N ALA A 51 -5.33 10.08 -14.86
CA ALA A 51 -4.32 9.03 -14.84
C ALA A 51 -4.72 7.89 -13.89
N GLU A 52 -5.14 8.20 -12.66
CA GLU A 52 -5.63 7.22 -11.68
C GLU A 52 -6.74 6.34 -12.26
N ARG A 53 -7.78 6.95 -12.84
CA ARG A 53 -8.87 6.20 -13.50
C ARG A 53 -8.36 5.29 -14.62
N ARG A 54 -7.36 5.74 -15.38
CA ARG A 54 -6.78 4.92 -16.45
C ARG A 54 -6.04 3.71 -15.90
N VAL A 55 -5.31 3.87 -14.80
CA VAL A 55 -4.63 2.77 -14.11
C VAL A 55 -5.66 1.77 -13.56
N VAL A 56 -6.75 2.23 -12.93
CA VAL A 56 -7.84 1.36 -12.46
C VAL A 56 -8.39 0.51 -13.61
N THR A 57 -8.71 1.12 -14.76
CA THR A 57 -9.22 0.37 -15.92
C THR A 57 -8.22 -0.66 -16.44
N GLU A 58 -6.91 -0.37 -16.42
CA GLU A 58 -5.90 -1.34 -16.85
C GLU A 58 -5.72 -2.50 -15.86
N ILE A 59 -5.87 -2.25 -14.56
CA ILE A 59 -5.88 -3.31 -13.53
C ILE A 59 -7.08 -4.23 -13.74
N GLU A 60 -8.28 -3.67 -13.83
CA GLU A 60 -9.53 -4.43 -14.04
C GLU A 60 -9.52 -5.22 -15.36
N ALA A 61 -8.85 -4.72 -16.40
CA ALA A 61 -8.75 -5.40 -17.69
C ALA A 61 -7.75 -6.56 -17.70
N ARG A 62 -6.75 -6.58 -16.81
CA ARG A 62 -5.64 -7.54 -16.83
C ARG A 62 -5.67 -8.53 -15.67
N MET A 63 -6.32 -8.18 -14.56
CA MET A 63 -6.33 -8.95 -13.33
C MET A 63 -7.75 -9.34 -12.93
N HIS A 64 -7.90 -10.50 -12.30
CA HIS A 64 -9.16 -10.92 -11.70
C HIS A 64 -9.29 -10.28 -10.33
N VAL A 65 -9.81 -9.05 -10.29
CA VAL A 65 -10.03 -8.27 -9.06
C VAL A 65 -11.48 -8.36 -8.59
N THR A 66 -11.65 -8.37 -7.27
CA THR A 66 -12.94 -8.19 -6.61
C THR A 66 -12.99 -6.76 -6.05
N GLY A 67 -14.12 -6.08 -6.25
CA GLY A 67 -14.26 -4.67 -5.89
C GLY A 67 -13.72 -3.72 -6.96
N THR A 68 -13.59 -2.43 -6.62
CA THR A 68 -13.00 -1.42 -7.50
C THR A 68 -11.63 -1.02 -6.95
N PRO A 69 -10.53 -1.23 -7.69
CA PRO A 69 -9.21 -0.79 -7.28
C PRO A 69 -9.19 0.71 -6.97
N GLN A 70 -8.50 1.08 -5.90
CA GLN A 70 -8.26 2.47 -5.54
C GLN A 70 -6.82 2.81 -5.90
N VAL A 71 -6.64 3.85 -6.70
CA VAL A 71 -5.32 4.32 -7.13
C VAL A 71 -5.19 5.78 -6.75
N ASP A 72 -4.11 6.12 -6.07
CA ASP A 72 -3.73 7.51 -5.76
C ASP A 72 -2.36 7.79 -6.35
N VAL A 73 -2.28 8.83 -7.18
CA VAL A 73 -1.02 9.28 -7.77
C VAL A 73 -0.52 10.48 -6.98
N GLY A 74 0.54 10.24 -6.21
CA GLY A 74 1.15 11.22 -5.34
C GLY A 74 2.04 12.23 -6.06
N GLY A 75 2.46 13.24 -5.29
CA GLY A 75 3.37 14.30 -5.73
C GLY A 75 2.66 15.48 -6.38
N PHE A 76 3.25 16.67 -6.24
CA PHE A 76 2.69 17.92 -6.76
C PHE A 76 3.80 18.85 -7.26
N PRO A 77 3.70 19.42 -8.47
CA PRO A 77 2.63 19.23 -9.47
C PRO A 77 2.81 17.94 -10.29
N PHE A 78 1.74 17.15 -10.48
CA PHE A 78 1.71 15.94 -11.31
C PHE A 78 2.18 16.16 -12.75
N LEU A 79 1.78 17.25 -13.40
CA LEU A 79 2.17 17.55 -14.78
C LEU A 79 3.69 17.76 -14.91
N THR A 80 4.34 18.26 -13.87
CA THR A 80 5.81 18.45 -13.85
C THR A 80 6.52 17.10 -13.78
N GLN A 81 6.00 16.20 -12.94
CA GLN A 81 6.47 14.81 -12.83
C GLN A 81 6.31 14.05 -14.14
N LEU A 82 5.17 14.21 -14.82
CA LEU A 82 4.93 13.61 -16.13
C LEU A 82 5.93 14.09 -17.19
N VAL A 83 6.24 15.38 -17.22
CA VAL A 83 7.28 15.94 -18.09
C VAL A 83 8.67 15.40 -17.72
N ALA A 84 8.95 15.24 -16.43
CA ALA A 84 10.16 14.59 -15.92
C ALA A 84 10.19 13.07 -16.18
N ARG A 85 9.07 12.48 -16.66
CA ARG A 85 8.88 11.04 -16.93
C ARG A 85 9.06 10.14 -15.72
N SER A 86 8.87 10.68 -14.52
CA SER A 86 8.99 9.95 -13.26
C SER A 86 7.88 10.39 -12.33
N ILE A 87 7.13 9.44 -11.77
CA ILE A 87 6.11 9.68 -10.76
C ILE A 87 6.69 9.32 -9.40
N ASP A 88 6.66 10.27 -8.46
CA ASP A 88 7.35 10.16 -7.18
C ASP A 88 6.76 9.05 -6.30
N ARG A 89 5.43 8.96 -6.27
CA ARG A 89 4.70 7.96 -5.49
C ARG A 89 3.39 7.55 -6.16
N THR A 90 3.06 6.28 -6.11
CA THR A 90 1.75 5.78 -6.51
C THR A 90 1.34 4.70 -5.52
N THR A 91 0.14 4.83 -4.96
CA THR A 91 -0.41 3.80 -4.09
C THR A 91 -1.60 3.14 -4.77
N VAL A 92 -1.70 1.82 -4.66
CA VAL A 92 -2.80 1.02 -5.18
C VAL A 92 -3.34 0.15 -4.07
N HIS A 93 -4.65 0.14 -3.90
CA HIS A 93 -5.35 -0.74 -2.98
C HIS A 93 -6.38 -1.58 -3.75
N VAL A 94 -6.42 -2.89 -3.46
CA VAL A 94 -7.36 -3.84 -4.06
C VAL A 94 -7.89 -4.75 -2.96
N ASP A 95 -9.23 -4.85 -2.85
CA ASP A 95 -9.89 -5.66 -1.82
C ASP A 95 -9.52 -7.15 -1.94
N ALA A 96 -9.54 -7.68 -3.16
CA ALA A 96 -8.99 -9.00 -3.46
C ALA A 96 -8.55 -9.12 -4.93
N VAL A 97 -7.51 -9.90 -5.15
CA VAL A 97 -7.02 -10.25 -6.49
C VAL A 97 -6.70 -11.75 -6.52
N THR A 98 -7.05 -12.41 -7.62
CA THR A 98 -6.63 -13.77 -7.88
C THR A 98 -5.47 -13.80 -8.86
N PHE A 99 -4.35 -14.38 -8.45
CA PHE A 99 -3.15 -14.57 -9.25
C PHE A 99 -2.78 -16.07 -9.27
N ASP A 100 -2.64 -16.66 -10.46
CA ASP A 100 -2.33 -18.09 -10.64
C ASP A 100 -3.19 -19.05 -9.78
N GLY A 101 -4.49 -18.72 -9.60
CA GLY A 101 -5.44 -19.52 -8.80
C GLY A 101 -5.35 -19.32 -7.28
N VAL A 102 -4.44 -18.45 -6.84
CA VAL A 102 -4.27 -18.02 -5.44
C VAL A 102 -4.99 -16.69 -5.24
N GLU A 103 -5.97 -16.69 -4.34
CA GLU A 103 -6.67 -15.45 -3.96
C GLU A 103 -5.91 -14.78 -2.81
N VAL A 104 -5.60 -13.51 -3.01
CA VAL A 104 -4.97 -12.63 -2.02
C VAL A 104 -5.90 -11.47 -1.75
N THR A 105 -6.18 -11.20 -0.48
CA THR A 105 -7.07 -10.13 -0.02
C THR A 105 -6.29 -8.99 0.60
N ASP A 106 -6.91 -7.81 0.69
CA ASP A 106 -6.34 -6.60 1.30
C ASP A 106 -4.93 -6.31 0.75
N VAL A 107 -4.88 -6.11 -0.57
CA VAL A 107 -3.64 -5.94 -1.32
C VAL A 107 -3.32 -4.46 -1.46
N ASP A 108 -2.19 -4.05 -0.89
CA ASP A 108 -1.66 -2.70 -0.98
C ASP A 108 -0.33 -2.70 -1.72
N LEU A 109 -0.17 -1.80 -2.68
CA LEU A 109 1.09 -1.52 -3.35
C LEU A 109 1.47 -0.06 -3.09
N ASP A 110 2.70 0.17 -2.65
CA ASP A 110 3.32 1.49 -2.56
C ASP A 110 4.53 1.54 -3.48
N LEU A 111 4.39 2.27 -4.57
CA LEU A 111 5.41 2.42 -5.61
C LEU A 111 6.07 3.79 -5.46
N HIS A 112 7.38 3.83 -5.60
CA HIS A 112 8.17 5.05 -5.64
C HIS A 112 9.03 5.11 -6.89
N GLY A 113 9.16 6.32 -7.46
CA GLY A 113 9.98 6.56 -8.64
C GLY A 113 9.54 5.72 -9.82
N VAL A 114 8.27 5.83 -10.21
CA VAL A 114 7.71 5.07 -11.32
C VAL A 114 8.05 5.77 -12.64
N SER A 115 8.90 5.13 -13.45
CA SER A 115 9.22 5.58 -14.79
C SER A 115 8.00 5.51 -15.70
N VAL A 116 7.67 6.63 -16.34
CA VAL A 116 6.62 6.69 -17.37
C VAL A 116 7.17 6.32 -18.76
N ALA A 117 8.50 6.30 -18.91
CA ALA A 117 9.15 5.83 -20.12
C ALA A 117 9.20 4.29 -20.15
N THR A 118 9.28 3.71 -21.34
CA THR A 118 9.50 2.26 -21.50
C THR A 118 10.99 1.93 -21.36
N PRO A 119 11.39 0.93 -20.56
CA PRO A 119 10.55 0.07 -19.73
C PRO A 119 9.98 0.79 -18.50
N VAL A 120 8.73 0.47 -18.17
CA VAL A 120 8.06 0.99 -16.96
C VAL A 120 8.63 0.24 -15.76
N VAL A 121 9.34 0.96 -14.90
CA VAL A 121 10.06 0.43 -13.74
C VAL A 121 9.72 1.28 -12.53
N ALA A 122 9.57 0.66 -11.37
CA ALA A 122 9.52 1.34 -10.08
C ALA A 122 10.87 1.21 -9.38
N ASP A 123 11.46 2.32 -8.96
CA ASP A 123 12.72 2.32 -8.20
C ASP A 123 12.57 1.54 -6.89
N ARG A 124 11.42 1.68 -6.24
CA ARG A 124 11.05 0.90 -5.06
C ARG A 124 9.58 0.50 -5.11
N LEU A 125 9.32 -0.73 -4.71
CA LEU A 125 7.98 -1.30 -4.56
C LEU A 125 7.87 -1.90 -3.15
N VAL A 126 6.78 -1.61 -2.46
CA VAL A 126 6.36 -2.35 -1.27
C VAL A 126 4.99 -2.94 -1.56
N VAL A 127 4.82 -4.23 -1.36
CA VAL A 127 3.55 -4.92 -1.53
C VAL A 127 3.18 -5.59 -0.22
N THR A 128 1.94 -5.41 0.21
CA THR A 128 1.33 -6.25 1.23
C THR A 128 0.09 -6.93 0.71
N GLY A 129 -0.17 -8.13 1.19
CA GLY A 129 -1.37 -8.89 0.86
C GLY A 129 -1.64 -9.96 1.90
N THR A 130 -2.89 -10.34 2.08
CA THR A 130 -3.34 -11.30 3.08
C THR A 130 -3.80 -12.59 2.41
N LEU A 131 -3.23 -13.72 2.82
CA LEU A 131 -3.71 -15.05 2.44
C LEU A 131 -4.71 -15.53 3.47
N SER A 132 -5.93 -15.82 3.02
CA SER A 132 -6.98 -16.36 3.89
C SER A 132 -6.63 -17.78 4.37
N PRO A 133 -7.18 -18.23 5.51
CA PRO A 133 -6.97 -19.60 5.97
C PRO A 133 -7.44 -20.65 4.94
N ALA A 134 -8.47 -20.34 4.17
CA ALA A 134 -8.94 -21.20 3.07
C ALA A 134 -7.91 -21.29 1.93
N THR A 135 -7.30 -20.17 1.53
CA THR A 135 -6.21 -20.17 0.53
C THR A 135 -4.99 -20.92 1.06
N LEU A 136 -4.58 -20.68 2.30
CA LEU A 136 -3.46 -21.40 2.92
C LEU A 136 -3.72 -22.91 3.00
N THR A 137 -4.96 -23.31 3.31
CA THR A 137 -5.37 -24.73 3.34
C THR A 137 -5.22 -25.39 1.98
N ARG A 138 -5.67 -24.73 0.90
CA ARG A 138 -5.48 -25.23 -0.48
C ARG A 138 -4.00 -25.38 -0.83
N LEU A 139 -3.19 -24.35 -0.56
CA LEU A 139 -1.75 -24.38 -0.84
C LEU A 139 -1.02 -25.46 -0.04
N ALA A 140 -1.39 -25.67 1.23
CA ALA A 140 -0.83 -26.72 2.06
C ALA A 140 -1.22 -28.12 1.55
N ALA A 141 -2.46 -28.30 1.13
CA ALA A 141 -2.93 -29.56 0.54
C ALA A 141 -2.18 -29.89 -0.77
N ASP A 142 -2.01 -28.90 -1.64
CA ASP A 142 -1.33 -29.07 -2.93
C ASP A 142 0.17 -29.40 -2.78
N SER A 143 0.83 -28.84 -1.77
CA SER A 143 2.28 -29.03 -1.53
C SER A 143 2.62 -30.27 -0.69
N SER A 144 1.83 -30.59 0.34
CA SER A 144 2.13 -31.67 1.28
C SER A 144 1.33 -32.96 1.03
N GLY A 145 0.22 -32.88 0.30
CA GLY A 145 -0.74 -33.98 0.14
C GLY A 145 -1.48 -34.36 1.42
N LEU A 146 -1.30 -33.61 2.52
CA LEU A 146 -1.97 -33.85 3.79
C LEU A 146 -3.29 -33.09 3.85
N ALA A 147 -4.33 -33.73 4.38
CA ALA A 147 -5.58 -33.06 4.71
C ALA A 147 -5.41 -32.29 6.03
N ILE A 148 -4.95 -31.05 5.92
CA ILE A 148 -4.76 -30.11 7.03
C ILE A 148 -5.71 -28.94 6.80
N GLU A 149 -6.43 -28.52 7.84
CA GLU A 149 -7.19 -27.28 7.84
C GLU A 149 -6.39 -26.19 8.56
N LEU A 150 -6.13 -25.08 7.89
CA LEU A 150 -5.51 -23.91 8.52
C LEU A 150 -6.57 -22.95 9.05
N GLY A 151 -6.26 -22.33 10.19
CA GLY A 151 -7.09 -21.34 10.87
C GLY A 151 -6.26 -20.28 11.58
N VAL A 152 -6.95 -19.32 12.18
CA VAL A 152 -6.32 -18.35 13.10
C VAL A 152 -7.11 -18.38 14.39
N ASP A 153 -6.42 -18.60 15.51
CA ASP A 153 -6.99 -18.59 16.85
C ASP A 153 -6.13 -17.72 17.77
N GLY A 154 -6.74 -16.75 18.45
CA GLY A 154 -6.04 -15.86 19.38
C GLY A 154 -4.85 -15.10 18.77
N GLY A 155 -4.85 -14.85 17.45
CA GLY A 155 -3.72 -14.23 16.74
C GLY A 155 -2.57 -15.17 16.38
N THR A 156 -2.76 -16.48 16.57
CA THR A 156 -1.82 -17.53 16.18
C THR A 156 -2.38 -18.31 15.01
N LEU A 157 -1.54 -18.61 14.01
CA LEU A 157 -1.94 -19.47 12.90
C LEU A 157 -1.99 -20.92 13.42
N THR A 158 -3.05 -21.65 13.09
CA THR A 158 -3.23 -23.03 13.54
C THR A 158 -3.35 -23.97 12.34
N ALA A 159 -2.86 -25.19 12.50
CA ALA A 159 -3.06 -26.29 11.56
C ALA A 159 -3.75 -27.44 12.29
N SER A 160 -4.93 -27.84 11.81
CA SER A 160 -5.77 -28.86 12.42
C SER A 160 -5.87 -30.07 11.50
N MET A 161 -5.75 -31.26 12.07
CA MET A 161 -5.96 -32.52 11.34
C MET A 161 -6.46 -33.61 12.30
N THR A 162 -6.92 -34.73 11.74
CA THR A 162 -7.28 -35.92 12.53
C THR A 162 -6.23 -37.01 12.30
N PHE A 163 -5.62 -37.48 13.38
CA PHE A 163 -4.65 -38.57 13.34
C PHE A 163 -5.16 -39.73 14.20
N LEU A 164 -5.40 -40.90 13.61
CA LEU A 164 -5.92 -42.09 14.30
C LEU A 164 -7.21 -41.83 15.12
N GLY A 165 -8.09 -40.95 14.62
CA GLY A 165 -9.33 -40.57 15.30
C GLY A 165 -9.17 -39.54 16.43
N VAL A 166 -7.94 -39.06 16.66
CA VAL A 166 -7.65 -38.00 17.63
C VAL A 166 -7.46 -36.68 16.90
N PRO A 167 -8.14 -35.59 17.32
CA PRO A 167 -7.89 -34.27 16.77
C PRO A 167 -6.51 -33.77 17.22
N VAL A 168 -5.72 -33.33 16.24
CA VAL A 168 -4.40 -32.74 16.44
C VAL A 168 -4.44 -31.31 15.93
N VAL A 169 -4.02 -30.36 16.78
CA VAL A 169 -3.90 -28.94 16.41
C VAL A 169 -2.48 -28.48 16.68
N ALA A 170 -1.80 -27.99 15.65
CA ALA A 170 -0.47 -27.40 15.74
C ALA A 170 -0.59 -25.87 15.75
N LEU A 171 0.09 -25.21 16.68
CA LEU A 171 0.26 -23.75 16.68
C LEU A 171 1.50 -23.42 15.85
N LEU A 172 1.31 -22.55 14.86
CA LEU A 172 2.29 -22.21 13.85
C LEU A 172 2.83 -20.79 14.07
N ALA A 173 4.15 -20.66 13.97
CA ALA A 173 4.87 -19.39 14.00
C ALA A 173 5.58 -19.18 12.65
N PRO A 174 4.95 -18.49 11.69
CA PRO A 174 5.57 -18.16 10.43
C PRO A 174 6.60 -17.02 10.61
N ARG A 175 7.73 -17.11 9.91
CA ARG A 175 8.74 -16.06 9.80
C ARG A 175 9.28 -16.00 8.37
N VAL A 176 9.90 -14.89 8.01
CA VAL A 176 10.68 -14.80 6.77
C VAL A 176 12.15 -14.91 7.10
N GLU A 177 12.86 -15.78 6.38
CA GLU A 177 14.30 -15.97 6.52
C GLU A 177 14.91 -16.13 5.13
N ALA A 178 15.87 -15.28 4.77
CA ALA A 178 16.52 -15.29 3.45
C ALA A 178 15.53 -15.27 2.25
N GLY A 179 14.44 -14.51 2.38
CA GLY A 179 13.43 -14.36 1.31
C GLY A 179 12.46 -15.53 1.16
N VAL A 180 12.53 -16.54 2.04
CA VAL A 180 11.57 -17.66 2.08
C VAL A 180 10.74 -17.64 3.36
N ILE A 181 9.50 -18.11 3.27
CA ILE A 181 8.64 -18.28 4.43
C ILE A 181 9.03 -19.59 5.11
N ARG A 182 9.42 -19.50 6.38
CA ARG A 182 9.63 -20.64 7.27
C ARG A 182 8.55 -20.68 8.32
N VAL A 183 8.07 -21.87 8.63
CA VAL A 183 7.07 -22.10 9.67
C VAL A 183 7.65 -23.03 10.71
N ASP A 184 7.62 -22.60 11.96
CA ASP A 184 7.86 -23.48 13.10
C ASP A 184 6.52 -23.87 13.72
N VAL A 185 6.46 -25.11 14.21
CA VAL A 185 5.43 -25.49 15.18
C VAL A 185 5.95 -25.15 16.57
N THR A 186 5.18 -24.44 17.37
CA THR A 186 5.54 -24.09 18.76
C THR A 186 4.92 -25.09 19.75
N THR A 187 3.66 -25.43 19.53
CA THR A 187 2.88 -26.32 20.39
C THR A 187 2.06 -27.27 19.54
N VAL A 188 2.00 -28.54 19.95
CA VAL A 188 1.08 -29.54 19.40
C VAL A 188 0.06 -29.91 20.48
N ARG A 189 -1.22 -29.72 20.17
CA ARG A 189 -2.35 -30.11 21.00
C ARG A 189 -2.93 -31.43 20.49
N LEU A 190 -2.95 -32.45 21.35
CA LEU A 190 -3.54 -33.75 21.09
C LEU A 190 -4.74 -33.94 22.03
N GLY A 191 -5.95 -33.72 21.50
CA GLY A 191 -7.15 -33.66 22.35
C GLY A 191 -7.05 -32.53 23.37
N SER A 192 -6.95 -32.87 24.67
CA SER A 192 -6.81 -31.91 25.77
C SER A 192 -5.37 -31.72 26.27
N LEU A 193 -4.39 -32.39 25.65
CA LEU A 193 -2.99 -32.32 26.05
C LEU A 193 -2.23 -31.36 25.15
N ASP A 194 -1.56 -30.37 25.74
CA ASP A 194 -0.64 -29.47 25.05
C ASP A 194 0.80 -29.94 25.28
N VAL A 195 1.56 -30.10 24.18
CA VAL A 195 2.96 -30.49 24.20
C VAL A 195 3.76 -29.41 23.48
N ALA A 196 4.69 -28.76 24.18
CA ALA A 196 5.61 -27.84 23.55
C ALA A 196 6.59 -28.61 22.67
N VAL A 197 6.94 -28.07 21.50
CA VAL A 197 7.87 -28.74 20.58
C VAL A 197 9.26 -28.90 21.20
N ASP A 198 9.64 -28.01 22.13
CA ASP A 198 10.89 -28.10 22.88
C ASP A 198 10.96 -29.29 23.85
N ASP A 199 9.80 -29.83 24.26
CA ASP A 199 9.71 -31.00 25.14
C ASP A 199 9.75 -32.34 24.37
N LEU A 200 9.70 -32.29 23.03
CA LEU A 200 9.77 -33.47 22.18
C LEU A 200 11.22 -33.98 22.02
N PRO A 201 11.41 -35.30 21.76
CA PRO A 201 12.71 -35.83 21.35
C PRO A 201 13.29 -35.05 20.16
N GLY A 202 14.59 -34.76 20.16
CA GLY A 202 15.23 -33.84 19.22
C GLY A 202 14.90 -34.09 17.74
N ALA A 203 14.91 -35.34 17.29
CA ALA A 203 14.58 -35.68 15.89
C ALA A 203 13.15 -35.29 15.49
N LEU A 204 12.18 -35.35 16.42
CA LEU A 204 10.80 -34.91 16.18
C LEU A 204 10.70 -33.39 16.24
N ALA A 205 11.35 -32.77 17.22
CA ALA A 205 11.37 -31.32 17.35
C ALA A 205 11.99 -30.64 16.11
N ASP A 206 13.08 -31.19 15.59
CA ASP A 206 13.76 -30.67 14.40
C ASP A 206 12.92 -30.83 13.12
N GLY A 207 12.15 -31.92 13.01
CA GLY A 207 11.23 -32.13 11.88
C GLY A 207 10.03 -31.17 11.85
N LEU A 208 9.74 -30.51 12.98
CA LEU A 208 8.64 -29.56 13.13
C LEU A 208 9.10 -28.09 13.06
N ARG A 209 10.40 -27.85 12.87
CA ARG A 209 10.98 -26.50 12.74
C ARG A 209 11.43 -26.23 11.31
N GLY A 210 11.31 -24.97 10.90
CA GLY A 210 11.86 -24.48 9.65
C GLY A 210 11.20 -25.06 8.40
N LEU A 211 9.94 -25.51 8.50
CA LEU A 211 9.14 -25.99 7.37
C LEU A 211 9.07 -24.88 6.32
N GLN A 212 9.52 -25.18 5.11
CA GLN A 212 9.62 -24.17 4.06
C GLN A 212 8.35 -24.17 3.22
N ILE A 213 7.76 -22.99 3.07
CA ILE A 213 6.69 -22.77 2.10
C ILE A 213 7.33 -22.08 0.89
N PRO A 214 7.43 -22.75 -0.27
CA PRO A 214 7.91 -22.10 -1.47
C PRO A 214 6.95 -20.97 -1.86
N VAL A 215 7.51 -19.81 -2.21
CA VAL A 215 6.75 -18.70 -2.77
C VAL A 215 7.30 -18.46 -4.16
N ASP A 216 6.60 -19.02 -5.14
CA ASP A 216 6.94 -18.90 -6.55
C ASP A 216 6.27 -17.67 -7.17
N GLY A 217 6.76 -17.25 -8.34
CA GLY A 217 6.10 -16.21 -9.13
C GLY A 217 6.35 -14.76 -8.69
N LEU A 218 7.28 -14.51 -7.75
CA LEU A 218 7.68 -13.14 -7.45
C LEU A 218 8.48 -12.53 -8.62
N PRO A 219 8.18 -11.29 -9.03
CA PRO A 219 8.95 -10.61 -10.07
C PRO A 219 10.41 -10.41 -9.70
N ASP A 220 11.26 -10.29 -10.72
CA ASP A 220 12.65 -9.93 -10.54
C ASP A 220 12.79 -8.64 -9.71
N GLY A 221 13.70 -8.68 -8.74
CA GLY A 221 13.96 -7.57 -7.84
C GLY A 221 12.99 -7.45 -6.67
N VAL A 222 11.99 -8.33 -6.53
CA VAL A 222 11.07 -8.40 -5.38
C VAL A 222 11.45 -9.55 -4.46
N GLN A 223 11.46 -9.29 -3.15
CA GLN A 223 11.77 -10.29 -2.13
C GLN A 223 10.79 -10.21 -0.98
N LEU A 224 10.47 -11.37 -0.38
CA LEU A 224 9.71 -11.41 0.86
C LEU A 224 10.56 -10.86 2.00
N THR A 225 9.95 -10.00 2.80
CA THR A 225 10.60 -9.36 3.94
C THR A 225 9.91 -9.63 5.25
N ALA A 226 8.59 -9.86 5.23
CA ALA A 226 7.85 -10.15 6.45
C ALA A 226 6.64 -11.04 6.20
N VAL A 227 6.24 -11.74 7.26
CA VAL A 227 4.97 -12.44 7.38
C VAL A 227 4.45 -12.18 8.78
N ALA A 228 3.17 -11.86 8.90
CA ALA A 228 2.50 -11.58 10.16
C ALA A 228 1.15 -12.28 10.18
N VAL A 229 0.80 -12.89 11.31
CA VAL A 229 -0.55 -13.46 11.51
C VAL A 229 -1.50 -12.33 11.84
N VAL A 230 -2.60 -12.25 11.11
CA VAL A 230 -3.69 -11.28 11.28
C VAL A 230 -5.01 -12.03 11.41
N PRO A 231 -6.10 -11.42 11.90
CA PRO A 231 -7.38 -12.11 12.02
C PRO A 231 -7.89 -12.73 10.70
N GLY A 232 -7.55 -12.11 9.56
CA GLY A 232 -7.89 -12.60 8.23
C GLY A 232 -6.98 -13.70 7.66
N GLY A 233 -5.96 -14.16 8.39
CA GLY A 233 -5.00 -15.18 7.93
C GLY A 233 -3.54 -14.74 8.08
N ALA A 234 -2.74 -14.93 7.03
CA ALA A 234 -1.33 -14.53 7.02
C ALA A 234 -1.12 -13.32 6.10
N ARG A 235 -0.75 -12.17 6.67
CA ARG A 235 -0.31 -11.01 5.89
C ARG A 235 1.15 -11.15 5.52
N ILE A 236 1.44 -11.05 4.24
CA ILE A 236 2.77 -11.11 3.66
C ILE A 236 3.20 -9.70 3.27
N THR A 237 4.49 -9.40 3.43
CA THR A 237 5.10 -8.17 2.91
C THR A 237 6.27 -8.55 2.01
N ALA A 238 6.28 -7.98 0.82
CA ALA A 238 7.38 -8.06 -0.13
C ALA A 238 7.89 -6.65 -0.45
N VAL A 239 9.20 -6.53 -0.63
CA VAL A 239 9.86 -5.28 -1.00
C VAL A 239 10.69 -5.55 -2.24
N GLY A 240 10.63 -4.65 -3.21
CA GLY A 240 11.49 -4.71 -4.37
C GLY A 240 12.17 -3.41 -4.72
N THR A 241 13.27 -3.55 -5.46
CA THR A 241 14.07 -2.44 -5.98
C THR A 241 14.27 -2.60 -7.47
N HIS A 242 14.09 -1.52 -8.25
CA HIS A 242 14.14 -1.54 -9.71
C HIS A 242 13.22 -2.60 -10.32
N VAL A 243 11.96 -2.60 -9.89
CA VAL A 243 10.99 -3.62 -10.27
C VAL A 243 10.37 -3.29 -11.62
N PRO A 244 10.51 -4.12 -12.67
CA PRO A 244 9.81 -3.94 -13.92
C PRO A 244 8.31 -4.19 -13.71
N LEU A 245 7.47 -3.20 -14.02
CA LEU A 245 6.02 -3.35 -13.81
C LEU A 245 5.35 -4.18 -14.90
N THR A 246 6.05 -4.46 -16.00
CA THR A 246 5.57 -5.33 -17.08
C THR A 246 5.61 -6.82 -16.75
N SER A 247 6.38 -7.22 -15.73
CA SER A 247 6.45 -8.60 -15.24
C SER A 247 5.47 -8.89 -14.09
N LEU A 248 4.74 -7.87 -13.62
CA LEU A 248 3.55 -8.04 -12.79
C LEU A 248 2.39 -8.47 -13.70
N ARG A 249 2.40 -9.74 -14.12
CA ARG A 249 1.26 -10.39 -14.75
C ARG A 249 0.63 -11.33 -13.75
#